data_AF-A0A1F4F194-F1
#
_entry.id   AF-A0A1F4F194-F1
#
_cell.length_a   1.000
_cell.length_b   1.000
_cell.length_c   1.000
_cell.angle_alpha   90.00
_cell.angle_beta   90.00
_cell.angle_gamma   90.00
#
_symmetry.space_group_name_H-M   'P 1'
#
loop_
_entity.id
_entity.type
_entity.pdbx_description
1 polymer ?
#
loop_
_entity_poly.entity_id
_entity_poly.type
_entity_poly.pdbx_seq_one_letter_code
_entity_poly.pdbx_strand_id
1 'polypeptide(L)'
;MILARLLTLCCLALAAPVALAGRLEIPLRVPVETIRQALSAQLAASPTGPNVIYREGPCRYLNLETPKLDALDGQLRLVGPGSAALGVGLFGNCQNAAAWRGTLQFTLVPQLDRAGRLRMRIVDSTLTDASGEKAPTLGFIWDLSKRHLHPRLERFSYDIGASRAALLAILRSAAPPEHSAAMEQALNQLRVLAPRVETTHVVVPIAIEIPDAWLTAPPPVASPSTAPLTEAELEALDNALQPWDAFLAYSIKQVALDSQDSALRKRLFTLLLESRYQLSAILSGEALAAGDPLRALFIEAWNELRTIMAEAQRDGALDASLLRYAAFIDAGDALLALDGAAPGLGIQLSADGLRQMARSLRPGATGDPLHYDWAVDPQLGRLFDVDDIPMPEPAPPAKSWLDLFITSAHAAARALDRWVPTRAELDAYETQVGDLLQKTAAAELQRAGLAAPYDKIYEHLVPTTALIESCWRQYVLRGGKISFLRSSASSVGIMQINQRVWRGFYDVERLRWNTAYNTRAGAQILMRYMKDYAMPYAERSGDLNHVPRAAYAVYNAGPRAAGRFNKPRRHPREERVDERLWKLYQGIAAGGRAELRSCDVSSTASSQ
;
A
#
# COMPACT_ATOMS: atom_id res chain seq x y z
N MET A 1 3.05 70.67 23.80
CA MET A 1 3.93 69.49 23.57
C MET A 1 3.38 68.17 24.11
N ILE A 2 2.38 68.15 25.00
CA ILE A 2 1.84 66.90 25.57
C ILE A 2 0.78 66.24 24.65
N LEU A 3 -0.03 67.03 23.92
CA LEU A 3 -1.00 66.47 22.96
C LEU A 3 -0.36 65.75 21.75
N ALA A 4 0.82 66.20 21.31
CA ALA A 4 1.52 65.59 20.17
C ALA A 4 2.11 64.21 20.49
N ARG A 5 2.41 63.93 21.78
CA ARG A 5 2.93 62.64 22.25
C ARG A 5 1.83 61.60 22.50
N LEU A 6 0.60 62.03 22.80
CA LEU A 6 -0.55 61.13 22.95
C LEU A 6 -1.09 60.64 21.60
N LEU A 7 -1.02 61.46 20.54
CA LEU A 7 -1.39 61.03 19.19
C LEU A 7 -0.37 60.05 18.57
N THR A 8 0.92 60.16 18.92
CA THR A 8 1.94 59.20 18.45
C THR A 8 1.83 57.85 19.15
N LEU A 9 1.43 57.81 20.43
CA LEU A 9 1.18 56.54 21.13
C LEU A 9 -0.10 55.84 20.65
N CYS A 10 -1.14 56.58 20.24
CA CYS A 10 -2.37 55.98 19.69
C CYS A 10 -2.18 55.42 18.27
N CYS A 11 -1.30 56.02 17.45
CA CYS A 11 -1.02 55.51 16.11
C CYS A 11 -0.05 54.31 16.09
N LEU A 12 0.72 54.06 17.15
CA LEU A 12 1.65 52.93 17.24
C LEU A 12 1.01 51.65 17.83
N ALA A 13 -0.20 51.72 18.37
CA ALA A 13 -0.93 50.56 18.90
C ALA A 13 -1.89 49.90 17.89
N LEU A 14 -2.00 50.42 16.66
CA LEU A 14 -2.95 49.95 15.63
C LEU A 14 -2.30 49.23 14.44
N ALA A 15 -1.00 48.96 14.51
CA ALA A 15 -0.29 48.12 13.54
C ALA A 15 0.21 46.82 14.21
N ALA A 16 -0.66 46.16 14.98
CA ALA A 16 -0.51 44.71 15.05
C ALA A 16 -0.79 44.19 13.63
N PRO A 17 0.11 43.41 13.00
CA PRO A 17 -0.26 42.72 11.78
C PRO A 17 -1.50 41.90 12.14
N VAL A 18 -2.66 42.29 11.62
CA VAL A 18 -3.81 41.40 11.60
C VAL A 18 -3.31 40.26 10.74
N ALA A 19 -2.91 39.16 11.39
CA ALA A 19 -2.66 37.91 10.71
C ALA A 19 -4.01 37.55 10.07
N LEU A 20 -4.16 37.95 8.81
CA LEU A 20 -5.21 37.44 7.98
C LEU A 20 -5.01 35.92 7.98
N ALA A 21 -6.07 35.22 8.38
CA ALA A 21 -6.08 33.77 8.43
C ALA A 21 -6.67 33.31 7.10
N GLY A 22 -5.95 32.44 6.43
CA GLY A 22 -6.41 31.82 5.21
C GLY A 22 -7.12 30.52 5.55
N ARG A 23 -8.22 30.29 4.85
CA ARG A 23 -9.11 29.16 5.11
C ARG A 23 -8.68 27.94 4.32
N LEU A 24 -8.34 26.87 5.02
CA LEU A 24 -8.13 25.55 4.44
C LEU A 24 -9.38 24.69 4.62
N GLU A 25 -9.86 24.07 3.55
CA GLU A 25 -10.95 23.10 3.59
C GLU A 25 -10.46 21.68 3.37
N ILE A 26 -10.71 20.82 4.35
CA ILE A 26 -10.37 19.39 4.33
C ILE A 26 -11.65 18.59 4.11
N PRO A 27 -11.77 17.83 3.00
CA PRO A 27 -12.96 17.04 2.72
C PRO A 27 -12.95 15.72 3.50
N LEU A 28 -13.81 15.56 4.51
CA LEU A 28 -14.10 14.22 5.06
C LEU A 28 -15.09 13.49 4.16
N ARG A 29 -14.80 12.26 3.76
CA ARG A 29 -15.60 11.52 2.77
C ARG A 29 -16.24 10.30 3.41
N VAL A 30 -17.56 10.24 3.34
CA VAL A 30 -18.34 9.06 3.76
C VAL A 30 -18.81 8.34 2.50
N PRO A 31 -18.30 7.13 2.18
CA PRO A 31 -18.73 6.40 1.00
C PRO A 31 -20.26 6.16 1.01
N VAL A 32 -20.90 6.33 -0.15
CA VAL A 32 -22.36 6.09 -0.29
C VAL A 32 -22.70 4.65 0.07
N GLU A 33 -21.82 3.70 -0.25
CA GLU A 33 -21.99 2.29 0.07
C GLU A 33 -22.04 2.03 1.59
N THR A 34 -21.19 2.69 2.37
CA THR A 34 -21.26 2.66 3.84
C THR A 34 -22.61 3.15 4.35
N ILE A 35 -23.11 4.25 3.79
CA ILE A 35 -24.41 4.82 4.16
C ILE A 35 -25.52 3.83 3.82
N ARG A 36 -25.45 3.19 2.65
CA ARG A 36 -26.40 2.15 2.21
C ARG A 36 -26.41 0.97 3.18
N GLN A 37 -25.25 0.47 3.59
CA GLN A 37 -25.13 -0.65 4.53
C GLN A 37 -25.72 -0.30 5.90
N ALA A 38 -25.39 0.88 6.42
CA ALA A 38 -25.92 1.36 7.70
C ALA A 38 -27.45 1.59 7.66
N LEU A 39 -27.97 2.18 6.58
CA LEU A 39 -29.41 2.32 6.36
C LEU A 39 -30.10 0.95 6.26
N SER A 40 -29.51 0.01 5.52
CA SER A 40 -30.06 -1.35 5.36
C SER A 40 -30.12 -2.09 6.69
N ALA A 41 -29.04 -2.03 7.49
CA ALA A 41 -29.00 -2.63 8.82
C ALA A 41 -30.07 -2.03 9.75
N GLN A 42 -30.27 -0.72 9.68
CA GLN A 42 -31.29 -0.03 10.47
C GLN A 42 -32.73 -0.36 10.02
N LEU A 43 -32.96 -0.53 8.72
CA LEU A 43 -34.26 -0.96 8.18
C LEU A 43 -34.56 -2.43 8.52
N ALA A 44 -33.53 -3.28 8.53
CA ALA A 44 -33.60 -4.69 8.87
C ALA A 44 -33.74 -4.95 10.39
N ALA A 45 -33.34 -3.99 11.24
CA ALA A 45 -33.51 -4.04 12.69
C ALA A 45 -35.01 -4.00 13.06
N SER A 46 -35.66 -5.17 12.98
CA SER A 46 -37.06 -5.37 13.28
C SER A 46 -37.23 -6.61 14.17
N PRO A 47 -38.01 -6.53 15.26
CA PRO A 47 -38.28 -7.67 16.13
C PRO A 47 -39.10 -8.79 15.46
N THR A 48 -39.67 -8.52 14.27
CA THR A 48 -40.54 -9.45 13.54
C THR A 48 -39.85 -10.18 12.39
N GLY A 49 -38.62 -9.79 12.03
CA GLY A 49 -37.85 -10.38 10.94
C GLY A 49 -37.30 -9.34 9.96
N PRO A 50 -36.32 -9.71 9.12
CA PRO A 50 -35.73 -8.82 8.13
C PRO A 50 -36.80 -8.32 7.14
N ASN A 51 -36.64 -7.10 6.62
CA ASN A 51 -37.54 -6.44 5.66
C ASN A 51 -38.94 -6.07 6.17
N VAL A 52 -39.29 -6.35 7.44
CA VAL A 52 -40.58 -5.96 8.02
C VAL A 52 -40.47 -4.60 8.71
N ILE A 53 -41.12 -3.58 8.13
CA ILE A 53 -41.16 -2.22 8.66
C ILE A 53 -42.28 -2.05 9.69
N TYR A 54 -43.44 -2.65 9.44
CA TYR A 54 -44.57 -2.65 10.37
C TYR A 54 -45.42 -3.90 10.15
N ARG A 55 -45.97 -4.45 11.23
CA ARG A 55 -46.89 -5.58 11.18
C ARG A 55 -47.81 -5.58 12.40
N GLU A 56 -49.11 -5.75 12.16
CA GLU A 56 -50.16 -5.91 13.17
C GLU A 56 -51.11 -7.02 12.67
N GLY A 57 -50.87 -8.24 13.12
CA GLY A 57 -51.56 -9.42 12.60
C GLY A 57 -51.21 -9.74 11.12
N PRO A 58 -52.01 -10.56 10.45
CA PRO A 58 -51.74 -10.98 9.07
C PRO A 58 -52.16 -9.94 8.01
N CYS A 59 -53.14 -9.07 8.31
CA CYS A 59 -53.79 -8.20 7.33
C CYS A 59 -53.29 -6.76 7.32
N ARG A 60 -52.43 -6.36 8.26
CA ARG A 60 -51.89 -5.00 8.35
C ARG A 60 -50.37 -5.06 8.42
N TYR A 61 -49.71 -4.65 7.34
CA TYR A 61 -48.25 -4.72 7.27
C TYR A 61 -47.67 -3.70 6.28
N LEU A 62 -46.39 -3.42 6.45
CA LEU A 62 -45.52 -2.72 5.52
C LEU A 62 -44.17 -3.44 5.51
N ASN A 63 -43.77 -3.92 4.33
CA ASN A 63 -42.47 -4.53 4.10
C ASN A 63 -41.69 -3.71 3.07
N LEU A 64 -40.38 -3.64 3.25
CA LEU A 64 -39.43 -3.04 2.33
C LEU A 64 -38.28 -4.03 2.14
N GLU A 65 -38.11 -4.51 0.93
CA GLU A 65 -36.95 -5.33 0.55
C GLU A 65 -35.68 -4.46 0.50
N THR A 66 -34.51 -5.09 0.45
CA THR A 66 -33.21 -4.40 0.48
C THR A 66 -33.14 -3.27 -0.54
N PRO A 67 -33.12 -2.00 -0.11
CA PRO A 67 -33.13 -0.88 -1.04
C PRO A 67 -31.73 -0.61 -1.61
N LYS A 68 -31.71 -0.06 -2.82
CA LYS A 68 -30.52 0.55 -3.44
C LYS A 68 -30.42 2.01 -3.04
N LEU A 69 -29.20 2.51 -2.91
CA LEU A 69 -28.92 3.92 -2.61
C LEU A 69 -27.93 4.44 -3.65
N ASP A 70 -28.36 5.42 -4.43
CA ASP A 70 -27.53 6.10 -5.42
C ASP A 70 -27.34 7.57 -5.04
N ALA A 71 -26.27 8.21 -5.52
CA ALA A 71 -26.11 9.65 -5.50
C ALA A 71 -26.42 10.24 -6.88
N LEU A 72 -27.38 11.16 -6.96
CA LEU A 72 -27.82 11.79 -8.20
C LEU A 72 -28.16 13.26 -7.94
N ASP A 73 -27.67 14.17 -8.78
CA ASP A 73 -27.96 15.62 -8.74
C ASP A 73 -27.80 16.26 -7.35
N GLY A 74 -26.71 15.91 -6.65
CA GLY A 74 -26.42 16.44 -5.31
C GLY A 74 -27.33 15.91 -4.20
N GLN A 75 -28.10 14.85 -4.46
CA GLN A 75 -29.02 14.21 -3.51
C GLN A 75 -28.79 12.70 -3.47
N LEU A 76 -29.23 12.07 -2.39
CA LEU A 76 -29.23 10.61 -2.26
C LEU A 76 -30.61 10.08 -2.63
N ARG A 77 -30.65 9.04 -3.48
CA ARG A 77 -31.89 8.40 -3.92
C ARG A 77 -31.94 6.96 -3.40
N LEU A 78 -32.84 6.71 -2.47
CA LEU A 78 -33.09 5.37 -1.93
C LEU A 78 -34.28 4.75 -2.65
N VAL A 79 -34.10 3.61 -3.32
CA VAL A 79 -35.13 2.94 -4.11
C VAL A 79 -35.20 1.47 -3.74
N GLY A 80 -36.39 0.96 -3.42
CA GLY A 80 -36.56 -0.45 -3.05
C GLY A 80 -37.95 -1.01 -3.34
N PRO A 81 -38.05 -2.32 -3.62
CA PRO A 81 -39.34 -3.00 -3.73
C PRO A 81 -40.04 -3.03 -2.38
N GLY A 82 -41.35 -2.83 -2.36
CA GLY A 82 -42.16 -2.86 -1.15
C GLY A 82 -43.50 -3.54 -1.34
N SER A 83 -44.07 -3.94 -0.22
CA SER A 83 -45.45 -4.42 -0.16
C SER A 83 -46.14 -3.94 1.10
N ALA A 84 -47.42 -3.63 1.01
CA ALA A 84 -48.21 -3.19 2.15
C ALA A 84 -49.65 -3.64 2.01
N ALA A 85 -50.30 -3.86 3.14
CA ALA A 85 -51.74 -4.07 3.21
C ALA A 85 -52.31 -3.39 4.45
N LEU A 86 -53.53 -2.89 4.31
CA LEU A 86 -54.36 -2.37 5.38
C LEU A 86 -55.72 -3.05 5.29
N GLY A 87 -55.91 -4.08 6.09
CA GLY A 87 -57.15 -4.83 6.15
C GLY A 87 -57.53 -5.27 7.56
N VAL A 88 -58.71 -5.88 7.67
CA VAL A 88 -59.21 -6.52 8.89
C VAL A 88 -59.37 -8.02 8.64
N GLY A 89 -59.06 -8.82 9.66
CA GLY A 89 -59.29 -10.26 9.62
C GLY A 89 -60.76 -10.58 9.90
N LEU A 90 -61.44 -11.20 8.94
CA LEU A 90 -62.83 -11.66 9.06
C LEU A 90 -62.91 -13.12 8.59
N PHE A 91 -63.36 -14.01 9.47
CA PHE A 91 -63.49 -15.46 9.20
C PHE A 91 -62.19 -16.12 8.68
N GLY A 92 -61.03 -15.70 9.18
CA GLY A 92 -59.72 -16.23 8.76
C GLY A 92 -59.15 -15.62 7.47
N ASN A 93 -59.89 -14.74 6.79
CA ASN A 93 -59.46 -14.05 5.57
C ASN A 93 -59.20 -12.56 5.80
N CYS A 94 -58.28 -11.98 5.03
CA CYS A 94 -58.01 -10.54 5.08
C CYS A 94 -58.93 -9.77 4.13
N GLN A 95 -59.80 -8.92 4.70
CA GLN A 95 -60.57 -7.93 3.95
C GLN A 95 -59.76 -6.64 3.91
N ASN A 96 -59.07 -6.40 2.80
CA ASN A 96 -58.14 -5.28 2.64
C ASN A 96 -58.86 -4.04 2.11
N ALA A 97 -58.83 -2.94 2.86
CA ALA A 97 -59.25 -1.62 2.40
C ALA A 97 -58.24 -1.02 1.42
N ALA A 98 -56.95 -1.38 1.57
CA ALA A 98 -55.90 -1.06 0.60
C ALA A 98 -54.85 -2.18 0.60
N ALA A 99 -54.37 -2.55 -0.59
CA ALA A 99 -53.23 -3.45 -0.76
C ALA A 99 -52.35 -2.90 -1.88
N TRP A 100 -51.04 -2.99 -1.69
CA TRP A 100 -50.05 -2.42 -2.60
C TRP A 100 -48.82 -3.31 -2.71
N ARG A 101 -48.30 -3.41 -3.94
CA ARG A 101 -47.00 -3.96 -4.26
C ARG A 101 -46.40 -3.10 -5.36
N GLY A 102 -45.16 -2.66 -5.17
CA GLY A 102 -44.50 -1.76 -6.12
C GLY A 102 -43.18 -1.24 -5.58
N THR A 103 -42.81 -0.02 -5.94
CA THR A 103 -41.53 0.58 -5.55
C THR A 103 -41.73 1.77 -4.62
N LEU A 104 -40.92 1.83 -3.55
CA LEU A 104 -40.74 3.05 -2.77
C LEU A 104 -39.47 3.76 -3.23
N GLN A 105 -39.58 5.07 -3.40
CA GLN A 105 -38.45 5.95 -3.66
C GLN A 105 -38.42 7.09 -2.65
N PHE A 106 -37.24 7.38 -2.11
CA PHE A 106 -36.97 8.52 -1.25
C PHE A 106 -35.85 9.36 -1.83
N THR A 107 -36.05 10.66 -1.85
CA THR A 107 -34.99 11.64 -2.09
C THR A 107 -34.53 12.19 -0.75
N LEU A 108 -33.27 11.95 -0.42
CA LEU A 108 -32.65 12.25 0.86
C LEU A 108 -31.54 13.28 0.68
N VAL A 109 -31.43 14.20 1.63
CA VAL A 109 -30.26 15.08 1.73
C VAL A 109 -29.54 14.90 3.07
N PRO A 110 -28.20 14.80 3.07
CA PRO A 110 -27.44 14.74 4.29
C PRO A 110 -27.46 16.07 5.02
N GLN A 111 -27.58 16.03 6.34
CA GLN A 111 -27.49 17.20 7.22
C GLN A 111 -26.72 16.84 8.49
N LEU A 112 -26.13 17.84 9.14
CA LEU A 112 -25.53 17.66 10.46
C LEU A 112 -26.52 18.07 11.54
N ASP A 113 -26.66 17.26 12.58
CA ASP A 113 -27.38 17.67 13.78
C ASP A 113 -26.51 18.56 14.69
N ARG A 114 -27.09 19.02 15.81
CA ARG A 114 -26.38 19.87 16.80
C ARG A 114 -25.19 19.16 17.45
N ALA A 115 -25.16 17.83 17.46
CA ALA A 115 -24.04 17.04 17.97
C ALA A 115 -22.98 16.78 16.90
N GLY A 116 -23.16 17.29 15.67
CA GLY A 116 -22.25 17.09 14.55
C GLY A 116 -22.38 15.71 13.89
N ARG A 117 -23.48 14.99 14.13
CA ARG A 117 -23.73 13.68 13.51
C ARG A 117 -24.44 13.86 12.17
N LEU A 118 -24.06 13.02 11.20
CA LEU A 118 -24.71 12.97 9.90
C LEU A 118 -26.09 12.34 10.04
N ARG A 119 -27.10 13.03 9.54
CA ARG A 119 -28.52 12.65 9.49
C ARG A 119 -29.00 12.72 8.05
N MET A 120 -30.09 12.00 7.76
CA MET A 120 -30.79 12.12 6.49
C MET A 120 -32.11 12.86 6.70
N ARG A 121 -32.33 13.90 5.90
CA ARG A 121 -33.62 14.57 5.80
C ARG A 121 -34.31 14.13 4.53
N ILE A 122 -35.58 13.74 4.63
CA ILE A 122 -36.41 13.40 3.48
C ILE A 122 -36.81 14.72 2.78
N VAL A 123 -36.47 14.86 1.50
CA VAL A 123 -36.90 15.97 0.65
C VAL A 123 -38.20 15.63 -0.04
N ASP A 124 -38.25 14.43 -0.62
CA ASP A 124 -39.40 13.91 -1.33
C ASP A 124 -39.49 12.40 -1.13
N SER A 125 -40.70 11.87 -1.28
CA SER A 125 -40.88 10.42 -1.37
C SER A 125 -42.09 10.08 -2.25
N THR A 126 -41.97 8.96 -2.94
CA THR A 126 -42.95 8.51 -3.92
C THR A 126 -43.16 7.02 -3.80
N LEU A 127 -44.41 6.59 -4.01
CA LEU A 127 -44.76 5.19 -4.20
C LEU A 127 -45.30 5.03 -5.61
N THR A 128 -44.86 3.97 -6.27
CA THR A 128 -45.39 3.54 -7.56
C THR A 128 -45.93 2.12 -7.46
N ASP A 129 -46.88 1.77 -8.30
CA ASP A 129 -47.33 0.39 -8.45
C ASP A 129 -46.35 -0.46 -9.27
N ALA A 130 -46.73 -1.70 -9.59
CA ALA A 130 -45.91 -2.61 -10.38
C ALA A 130 -45.69 -2.13 -11.84
N SER A 131 -46.57 -1.27 -12.37
CA SER A 131 -46.41 -0.63 -13.69
C SER A 131 -45.56 0.64 -13.65
N GLY A 132 -45.19 1.13 -12.46
CA GLY A 132 -44.44 2.38 -12.31
C GLY A 132 -45.30 3.64 -12.28
N GLU A 133 -46.62 3.52 -12.26
CA GLU A 133 -47.54 4.66 -12.22
C GLU A 133 -47.90 5.06 -10.78
N LYS A 134 -48.28 6.34 -10.61
CA LYS A 134 -48.78 6.87 -9.33
C LYS A 134 -50.29 6.59 -9.22
N ALA A 135 -50.67 5.54 -8.49
CA ALA A 135 -52.07 5.14 -8.33
C ALA A 135 -52.81 5.86 -7.18
N PRO A 136 -54.13 6.13 -7.28
CA PRO A 136 -54.91 6.85 -6.26
C PRO A 136 -55.13 6.06 -4.95
N THR A 137 -55.09 4.73 -4.96
CA THR A 137 -55.23 3.88 -3.76
C THR A 137 -54.00 3.90 -2.84
N LEU A 138 -52.94 4.60 -3.24
CA LEU A 138 -51.70 4.75 -2.48
C LEU A 138 -51.83 5.70 -1.27
N GLY A 139 -52.87 6.53 -1.16
CA GLY A 139 -53.00 7.50 -0.07
C GLY A 139 -52.90 6.89 1.34
N PHE A 140 -53.62 5.79 1.60
CA PHE A 140 -53.56 5.11 2.90
C PHE A 140 -52.22 4.42 3.16
N ILE A 141 -51.62 3.84 2.12
CA ILE A 141 -50.31 3.17 2.20
C ILE A 141 -49.19 4.21 2.40
N TRP A 142 -49.34 5.38 1.78
CA TRP A 142 -48.47 6.53 1.95
C TRP A 142 -48.47 7.03 3.40
N ASP A 143 -49.65 7.16 4.01
CA ASP A 143 -49.76 7.50 5.43
C ASP A 143 -49.18 6.42 6.36
N LEU A 144 -49.21 5.15 5.95
CA LEU A 144 -48.54 4.07 6.68
C LEU A 144 -47.02 4.19 6.57
N SER A 145 -46.48 4.50 5.38
CA SER A 145 -45.07 4.79 5.16
C SER A 145 -44.61 5.99 5.99
N LYS A 146 -45.35 7.10 5.98
CA LYS A 146 -45.06 8.29 6.79
C LYS A 146 -44.99 7.99 8.29
N ARG A 147 -45.84 7.09 8.79
CA ARG A 147 -45.88 6.74 10.23
C ARG A 147 -44.78 5.78 10.65
N HIS A 148 -44.40 4.81 9.82
CA HIS A 148 -43.51 3.72 10.24
C HIS A 148 -42.15 3.71 9.55
N LEU A 149 -42.06 4.15 8.29
CA LEU A 149 -40.83 4.12 7.52
C LEU A 149 -40.07 5.45 7.62
N HIS A 150 -40.73 6.60 7.46
CA HIS A 150 -40.06 7.91 7.50
C HIS A 150 -39.30 8.13 8.83
N PRO A 151 -39.89 7.85 10.01
CA PRO A 151 -39.17 8.03 11.27
C PRO A 151 -37.99 7.05 11.42
N ARG A 152 -38.05 5.87 10.79
CA ARG A 152 -36.90 4.95 10.75
C ARG A 152 -35.80 5.51 9.86
N LEU A 153 -36.11 6.05 8.68
CA LEU A 153 -35.09 6.67 7.81
C LEU A 153 -34.47 7.91 8.46
N GLU A 154 -35.28 8.79 9.03
CA GLU A 154 -34.81 10.02 9.69
C GLU A 154 -34.10 9.75 11.01
N ARG A 155 -34.26 8.56 11.61
CA ARG A 155 -33.49 8.12 12.78
C ARG A 155 -32.05 7.75 12.43
N PHE A 156 -31.69 7.62 11.15
CA PHE A 156 -30.32 7.35 10.71
C PHE A 156 -29.33 8.34 11.32
N SER A 157 -28.30 7.82 11.96
CA SER A 157 -27.21 8.62 12.53
C SER A 157 -25.89 7.98 12.16
N TYR A 158 -24.98 8.80 11.64
CA TYR A 158 -23.59 8.41 11.47
C TYR A 158 -22.69 9.40 12.21
N ASP A 159 -21.82 8.87 13.07
CA ASP A 159 -20.96 9.67 13.93
C ASP A 159 -19.66 10.05 13.19
N ILE A 160 -19.61 11.27 12.66
CA ILE A 160 -18.41 11.83 12.03
C ILE A 160 -17.34 12.17 13.07
N GLY A 161 -17.69 12.18 14.37
CA GLY A 161 -16.79 12.54 15.47
C GLY A 161 -15.53 11.69 15.53
N ALA A 162 -15.62 10.39 15.21
CA ALA A 162 -14.45 9.50 15.17
C ALA A 162 -13.47 9.87 14.06
N SER A 163 -13.95 10.04 12.82
CA SER A 163 -13.13 10.48 11.68
C SER A 163 -12.53 11.86 11.92
N ARG A 164 -13.31 12.78 12.51
CA ARG A 164 -12.82 14.10 12.92
C ARG A 164 -11.74 14.00 13.99
N ALA A 165 -11.94 13.21 15.05
CA ALA A 165 -10.96 13.07 16.13
C ALA A 165 -9.64 12.48 15.61
N ALA A 166 -9.71 11.50 14.72
CA ALA A 166 -8.54 10.93 14.05
C ALA A 166 -7.80 11.99 13.23
N LEU A 167 -8.52 12.76 12.40
CA LEU A 167 -7.95 13.87 11.64
C LEU A 167 -7.26 14.89 12.57
N LEU A 168 -7.93 15.35 13.63
CA LEU A 168 -7.36 16.34 14.55
C LEU A 168 -6.11 15.82 15.26
N ALA A 169 -6.11 14.57 15.70
CA ALA A 169 -4.92 13.96 16.32
C ALA A 169 -3.71 13.97 15.37
N ILE A 170 -3.97 13.70 14.08
CA ILE A 170 -2.94 13.68 13.04
C ILE A 170 -2.43 15.10 12.74
N LEU A 171 -3.32 16.07 12.56
CA LEU A 171 -2.95 17.46 12.33
C LEU A 171 -2.10 18.05 13.47
N ARG A 172 -2.42 17.71 14.72
CA ARG A 172 -1.61 18.09 15.89
C ARG A 172 -0.18 17.53 15.81
N SER A 173 -0.06 16.25 15.47
CA SER A 173 1.25 15.57 15.41
C SER A 173 2.11 15.96 14.20
N ALA A 174 1.49 16.53 13.15
CA ALA A 174 2.17 16.93 11.92
C ALA A 174 2.75 18.35 11.98
N ALA A 175 2.28 19.18 12.90
CA ALA A 175 2.82 20.52 13.08
C ALA A 175 4.21 20.45 13.75
N PRO A 176 5.23 21.12 13.21
CA PRO A 176 6.52 21.27 13.88
C PRO A 176 6.37 21.91 15.28
N PRO A 177 7.28 21.63 16.24
CA PRO A 177 7.21 22.17 17.60
C PRO A 177 7.01 23.70 17.65
N GLU A 178 7.66 24.43 16.75
CA GLU A 178 7.56 25.89 16.58
C GLU A 178 6.16 26.38 16.16
N HIS A 179 5.34 25.50 15.57
CA HIS A 179 4.00 25.80 15.07
C HIS A 179 2.90 25.11 15.87
N SER A 180 3.25 24.28 16.86
CA SER A 180 2.32 23.51 17.69
C SER A 180 1.22 24.37 18.35
N ALA A 181 1.58 25.49 18.98
CA ALA A 181 0.61 26.38 19.64
C ALA A 181 -0.36 27.05 18.65
N ALA A 182 0.17 27.52 17.51
CA ALA A 182 -0.65 28.12 16.45
C ALA A 182 -1.58 27.07 15.81
N MET A 183 -1.10 25.83 15.63
CA MET A 183 -1.91 24.72 15.16
C MET A 183 -3.03 24.39 16.15
N GLU A 184 -2.76 24.27 17.46
CA GLU A 184 -3.81 24.04 18.45
C GLU A 184 -4.87 25.13 18.45
N GLN A 185 -4.46 26.40 18.29
CA GLN A 185 -5.41 27.50 18.14
C GLN A 185 -6.29 27.35 16.89
N ALA A 186 -5.71 27.00 15.75
CA ALA A 186 -6.44 26.75 14.50
C ALA A 186 -7.42 25.58 14.64
N LEU A 187 -7.00 24.48 15.26
CA LEU A 187 -7.84 23.31 15.50
C LEU A 187 -8.98 23.60 16.49
N ASN A 188 -8.77 24.46 17.49
CA ASN A 188 -9.85 24.87 18.41
C ASN A 188 -10.93 25.72 17.71
N GLN A 189 -10.61 26.36 16.59
CA GLN A 189 -11.53 27.19 15.81
C GLN A 189 -12.12 26.46 14.59
N LEU A 190 -11.87 25.16 14.45
CA LEU A 190 -12.33 24.38 13.30
C LEU A 190 -13.86 24.47 13.15
N ARG A 191 -14.33 24.52 11.90
CA ARG A 191 -15.74 24.56 11.56
C ARG A 191 -16.10 23.40 10.66
N VAL A 192 -17.11 22.63 11.04
CA VAL A 192 -17.71 21.63 10.15
C VAL A 192 -18.73 22.33 9.27
N LEU A 193 -18.58 22.21 7.95
CA LEU A 193 -19.46 22.85 6.97
C LEU A 193 -20.62 21.93 6.58
N ALA A 194 -21.55 22.49 5.81
CA ALA A 194 -22.69 21.74 5.29
C ALA A 194 -22.23 20.55 4.42
N PRO A 195 -22.78 19.34 4.62
CA PRO A 195 -22.50 18.20 3.77
C PRO A 195 -22.94 18.44 2.32
N ARG A 196 -22.19 17.90 1.37
CA ARG A 196 -22.56 17.84 -0.04
C ARG A 196 -22.51 16.40 -0.55
N VAL A 197 -23.38 16.05 -1.49
CA VAL A 197 -23.38 14.72 -2.11
C VAL A 197 -22.60 14.77 -3.41
N GLU A 198 -21.62 13.88 -3.53
CA GLU A 198 -20.87 13.60 -4.76
C GLU A 198 -21.23 12.18 -5.24
N THR A 199 -20.79 11.79 -6.44
CA THR A 199 -21.23 10.55 -7.12
C THR A 199 -21.02 9.27 -6.29
N THR A 200 -19.96 9.23 -5.48
CA THR A 200 -19.58 8.05 -4.69
C THR A 200 -19.47 8.31 -3.19
N HIS A 201 -19.57 9.57 -2.76
CA HIS A 201 -19.33 9.98 -1.38
C HIS A 201 -20.30 11.09 -0.95
N VAL A 202 -20.63 11.12 0.35
CA VAL A 202 -21.07 12.34 1.01
C VAL A 202 -19.84 13.02 1.60
N VAL A 203 -19.57 14.24 1.15
CA VAL A 203 -18.44 15.04 1.61
C VAL A 203 -18.88 16.00 2.71
N VAL A 204 -18.19 15.96 3.84
CA VAL A 204 -18.37 16.87 4.97
C VAL A 204 -17.11 17.70 5.12
N PRO A 205 -17.10 18.94 4.60
CA PRO A 205 -15.88 19.76 4.65
C PRO A 205 -15.60 20.24 6.07
N ILE A 206 -14.34 20.20 6.48
CA ILE A 206 -13.85 20.83 7.69
C ILE A 206 -13.02 22.04 7.28
N ALA A 207 -13.45 23.22 7.70
CA ALA A 207 -12.70 24.46 7.54
C ALA A 207 -11.82 24.71 8.75
N ILE A 208 -10.56 25.02 8.50
CA ILE A 208 -9.58 25.42 9.51
C ILE A 208 -8.98 26.75 9.05
N GLU A 209 -8.92 27.71 9.96
CA GLU A 209 -8.28 29.01 9.72
C GLU A 209 -6.82 28.88 10.13
N ILE A 210 -5.90 29.03 9.17
CA ILE A 210 -4.45 28.94 9.41
C ILE A 210 -3.77 30.28 9.07
N PRO A 211 -2.62 30.60 9.71
CA PRO A 211 -1.87 31.80 9.38
C PRO A 211 -1.54 31.92 7.88
N ASP A 212 -1.82 33.07 7.25
CA ASP A 212 -1.49 33.33 5.84
C ASP A 212 0.00 33.14 5.51
N ALA A 213 0.87 33.38 6.51
CA ALA A 213 2.31 33.15 6.38
C ALA A 213 2.62 31.68 6.02
N TRP A 214 1.79 30.73 6.46
CA TRP A 214 1.95 29.32 6.09
C TRP A 214 1.51 29.04 4.66
N LEU A 215 0.50 29.75 4.15
CA LEU A 215 0.00 29.59 2.78
C LEU A 215 0.92 30.25 1.74
N THR A 216 1.55 31.36 2.11
CA THR A 216 2.29 32.23 1.18
C THR A 216 3.80 32.03 1.21
N ALA A 217 4.33 31.24 2.16
CA ALA A 217 5.75 30.95 2.20
C ALA A 217 6.19 30.19 0.94
N PRO A 218 7.31 30.58 0.30
CA PRO A 218 7.88 29.80 -0.78
C PRO A 218 8.26 28.41 -0.24
N PRO A 219 8.02 27.33 -1.00
CA PRO A 219 8.48 26.00 -0.60
C PRO A 219 9.99 26.05 -0.37
N PRO A 220 10.51 25.35 0.67
CA PRO A 220 11.94 25.34 0.94
C PRO A 220 12.67 24.86 -0.31
N VAL A 221 13.46 25.75 -0.89
CA VAL A 221 14.33 25.41 -2.03
C VAL A 221 15.45 24.58 -1.46
N ALA A 222 15.44 23.27 -1.72
CA ALA A 222 16.59 22.44 -1.44
C ALA A 222 17.76 22.98 -2.26
N SER A 223 18.73 23.62 -1.60
CA SER A 223 20.01 23.93 -2.22
C SER A 223 20.64 22.60 -2.62
N PRO A 224 20.94 22.36 -3.91
CA PRO A 224 21.63 21.15 -4.31
C PRO A 224 23.01 21.17 -3.67
N SER A 225 23.18 20.43 -2.58
CA SER A 225 24.50 20.13 -2.07
C SER A 225 25.18 19.25 -3.11
N THR A 226 26.26 19.74 -3.71
CA THR A 226 27.07 19.00 -4.68
C THR A 226 28.06 18.06 -3.99
N ALA A 227 28.20 18.15 -2.66
CA ALA A 227 29.03 17.24 -1.89
C ALA A 227 28.29 15.92 -1.64
N PRO A 228 28.92 14.75 -1.88
CA PRO A 228 28.35 13.47 -1.49
C PRO A 228 28.17 13.42 0.03
N LEU A 229 27.05 12.87 0.48
CA LEU A 229 26.77 12.70 1.92
C LEU A 229 27.87 11.87 2.58
N THR A 230 28.31 12.31 3.76
CA THR A 230 29.20 11.55 4.64
C THR A 230 28.51 10.29 5.15
N GLU A 231 29.28 9.32 5.66
CA GLU A 231 28.72 8.09 6.24
C GLU A 231 27.75 8.37 7.40
N ALA A 232 28.08 9.34 8.25
CA ALA A 232 27.21 9.76 9.35
C ALA A 232 25.92 10.44 8.87
N GLU A 233 25.98 11.24 7.80
CA GLU A 233 24.79 11.85 7.19
C GLU A 233 23.92 10.80 6.49
N LEU A 234 24.52 9.79 5.84
CA LEU A 234 23.79 8.66 5.25
C LEU A 234 23.11 7.80 6.32
N GLU A 235 23.75 7.58 7.47
CA GLU A 235 23.15 6.87 8.60
C GLU A 235 22.01 7.67 9.24
N ALA A 236 22.19 8.98 9.43
CA ALA A 236 21.13 9.86 9.91
C ALA A 236 19.93 9.91 8.96
N LEU A 237 20.21 10.01 7.65
CA LEU A 237 19.18 9.95 6.61
C LEU A 237 18.46 8.60 6.64
N ASP A 238 19.19 7.48 6.72
CA ASP A 238 18.59 6.16 6.81
C ASP A 238 17.65 6.03 8.02
N ASN A 239 18.11 6.45 9.20
CA ASN A 239 17.30 6.44 10.42
C ASN A 239 16.04 7.30 10.29
N ALA A 240 16.13 8.45 9.61
CA ALA A 240 14.97 9.31 9.36
C ALA A 240 13.92 8.67 8.43
N LEU A 241 14.31 7.69 7.60
CA LEU A 241 13.43 7.02 6.64
C LEU A 241 12.80 5.72 7.15
N GLN A 242 13.35 5.14 8.22
CA GLN A 242 12.81 3.91 8.82
C GLN A 242 11.33 4.01 9.24
N PRO A 243 10.84 5.12 9.85
CA PRO A 243 9.43 5.26 10.21
C PRO A 243 8.50 5.16 9.02
N TRP A 244 8.91 5.67 7.86
CA TRP A 244 8.13 5.59 6.63
C TRP A 244 8.04 4.15 6.09
N ASP A 245 9.17 3.45 6.00
CA ASP A 245 9.16 2.04 5.57
C ASP A 245 8.31 1.17 6.51
N ALA A 246 8.44 1.37 7.82
CA ALA A 246 7.66 0.66 8.81
C ALA A 246 6.16 0.97 8.68
N PHE A 247 5.80 2.25 8.49
CA PHE A 247 4.42 2.67 8.25
C PHE A 247 3.80 2.00 7.03
N LEU A 248 4.51 2.02 5.89
CA LEU A 248 4.00 1.47 4.64
C LEU A 248 3.86 -0.05 4.75
N ALA A 249 4.88 -0.75 5.26
CA ALA A 249 4.84 -2.19 5.47
C ALA A 249 3.71 -2.59 6.42
N TYR A 250 3.52 -1.86 7.53
CA TYR A 250 2.42 -2.10 8.46
C TYR A 250 1.06 -1.90 7.77
N SER A 251 0.88 -0.78 7.07
CA SER A 251 -0.39 -0.45 6.41
C SER A 251 -0.78 -1.50 5.37
N ILE A 252 0.17 -1.88 4.51
CA ILE A 252 0.00 -2.93 3.50
C ILE A 252 -0.34 -4.27 4.15
N LYS A 253 0.37 -4.64 5.24
CA LYS A 253 0.11 -5.87 5.99
C LYS A 253 -1.31 -5.88 6.56
N GLN A 254 -1.79 -4.76 7.11
CA GLN A 254 -3.16 -4.68 7.65
C GLN A 254 -4.23 -4.83 6.57
N VAL A 255 -4.05 -4.19 5.41
CA VAL A 255 -4.99 -4.33 4.27
C VAL A 255 -4.96 -5.76 3.73
N ALA A 256 -3.79 -6.36 3.56
CA ALA A 256 -3.65 -7.72 3.08
C ALA A 256 -4.24 -8.77 4.02
N LEU A 257 -4.29 -8.50 5.34
CA LEU A 257 -4.94 -9.37 6.32
C LEU A 257 -6.46 -9.39 6.24
N ASP A 258 -7.06 -8.26 5.85
CA ASP A 258 -8.51 -8.10 5.78
C ASP A 258 -9.09 -8.54 4.42
N SER A 259 -8.25 -9.06 3.50
CA SER A 259 -8.67 -9.56 2.20
C SER A 259 -8.00 -10.89 1.87
N GLN A 260 -8.74 -11.78 1.20
CA GLN A 260 -8.20 -13.01 0.60
C GLN A 260 -7.92 -12.86 -0.90
N ASP A 261 -8.14 -11.68 -1.48
CA ASP A 261 -7.95 -11.44 -2.90
C ASP A 261 -6.45 -11.40 -3.27
N SER A 262 -6.03 -12.33 -4.13
CA SER A 262 -4.64 -12.46 -4.55
C SER A 262 -4.17 -11.31 -5.43
N ALA A 263 -5.06 -10.71 -6.23
CA ALA A 263 -4.71 -9.60 -7.12
C ALA A 263 -4.42 -8.33 -6.30
N LEU A 264 -5.23 -8.04 -5.29
CA LEU A 264 -5.02 -6.99 -4.31
C LEU A 264 -3.69 -7.20 -3.57
N ARG A 265 -3.44 -8.40 -3.03
CA ARG A 265 -2.18 -8.71 -2.34
C ARG A 265 -0.97 -8.49 -3.24
N LYS A 266 -1.04 -8.91 -4.51
CA LYS A 266 0.04 -8.67 -5.49
C LYS A 266 0.28 -7.18 -5.75
N ARG A 267 -0.78 -6.37 -5.85
CA ARG A 267 -0.66 -4.91 -6.04
C ARG A 267 -0.06 -4.23 -4.82
N LEU A 268 -0.52 -4.58 -3.62
CA LEU A 268 0.06 -4.07 -2.37
C LEU A 268 1.53 -4.47 -2.24
N PHE A 269 1.88 -5.71 -2.60
CA PHE A 269 3.26 -6.15 -2.57
C PHE A 269 4.15 -5.39 -3.57
N THR A 270 3.63 -5.15 -4.77
CA THR A 270 4.30 -4.33 -5.78
C THR A 270 4.57 -2.91 -5.27
N LEU A 271 3.59 -2.28 -4.63
CA LEU A 271 3.76 -0.97 -4.00
C LEU A 271 4.87 -0.97 -2.94
N LEU A 272 4.90 -1.99 -2.07
CA LEU A 272 5.96 -2.12 -1.04
C LEU A 272 7.35 -2.21 -1.67
N LEU A 273 7.50 -3.08 -2.68
CA LEU A 273 8.77 -3.26 -3.38
C LEU A 273 9.20 -1.96 -4.08
N GLU A 274 8.31 -1.34 -4.84
CA GLU A 274 8.59 -0.09 -5.55
C GLU A 274 9.06 1.01 -4.61
N SER A 275 8.34 1.23 -3.50
CA SER A 275 8.72 2.26 -2.51
C SER A 275 10.10 1.97 -1.91
N ARG A 276 10.42 0.71 -1.61
CA ARG A 276 11.74 0.35 -1.06
C ARG A 276 12.87 0.45 -2.08
N TYR A 277 12.64 0.14 -3.35
CA TYR A 277 13.63 0.37 -4.42
C TYR A 277 13.91 1.87 -4.60
N GLN A 278 12.87 2.71 -4.59
CA GLN A 278 13.02 4.15 -4.66
C GLN A 278 13.79 4.70 -3.44
N LEU A 279 13.42 4.26 -2.24
CA LEU A 279 14.14 4.61 -1.00
C LEU A 279 15.61 4.20 -1.07
N SER A 280 15.90 2.99 -1.56
CA SER A 280 17.28 2.53 -1.74
C SER A 280 18.05 3.40 -2.75
N ALA A 281 17.42 3.82 -3.85
CA ALA A 281 18.04 4.67 -4.85
C ALA A 281 18.34 6.08 -4.32
N ILE A 282 17.49 6.60 -3.42
CA ILE A 282 17.72 7.87 -2.72
C ILE A 282 18.93 7.74 -1.79
N LEU A 283 18.98 6.68 -0.97
CA LEU A 283 20.09 6.43 -0.04
C LEU A 283 21.43 6.20 -0.75
N SER A 284 21.42 5.63 -1.96
CA SER A 284 22.64 5.43 -2.75
C SER A 284 23.04 6.65 -3.58
N GLY A 285 22.29 7.75 -3.53
CA GLY A 285 22.52 8.96 -4.32
C GLY A 285 22.26 8.81 -5.82
N GLU A 286 21.50 7.77 -6.22
CA GLU A 286 21.16 7.52 -7.63
C GLU A 286 19.94 8.33 -8.09
N ALA A 287 19.04 8.66 -7.16
CA ALA A 287 17.88 9.50 -7.42
C ALA A 287 18.22 10.99 -7.19
N LEU A 288 18.56 11.71 -8.26
CA LEU A 288 18.62 13.18 -8.26
C LEU A 288 17.22 13.71 -8.58
N ALA A 289 16.42 14.02 -7.57
CA ALA A 289 15.12 14.68 -7.78
C ALA A 289 15.31 16.21 -7.85
N ALA A 290 14.51 16.87 -8.70
CA ALA A 290 14.30 18.30 -8.59
C ALA A 290 13.40 18.55 -7.37
N GLY A 291 13.95 19.07 -6.28
CA GLY A 291 13.25 19.25 -5.01
C GLY A 291 13.55 18.13 -4.00
N ASP A 292 12.63 17.89 -3.06
CA ASP A 292 12.79 16.88 -2.02
C ASP A 292 12.36 15.48 -2.52
N PRO A 293 13.30 14.54 -2.76
CA PRO A 293 12.97 13.19 -3.24
C PRO A 293 12.13 12.37 -2.24
N LEU A 294 12.22 12.67 -0.94
CA LEU A 294 11.48 11.95 0.10
C LEU A 294 10.02 12.32 0.11
N ARG A 295 9.75 13.63 0.00
CA ARG A 295 8.39 14.13 -0.15
C ARG A 295 7.73 13.57 -1.41
N ALA A 296 8.46 13.52 -2.53
CA ALA A 296 7.97 12.93 -3.77
C ALA A 296 7.62 11.44 -3.60
N LEU A 297 8.50 10.67 -2.96
CA LEU A 297 8.28 9.25 -2.63
C LEU A 297 7.01 9.06 -1.79
N PHE A 298 6.82 9.88 -0.75
CA PHE A 298 5.64 9.82 0.11
C PHE A 298 4.35 10.05 -0.68
N ILE A 299 4.30 11.17 -1.42
CA ILE A 299 3.10 11.55 -2.19
C ILE A 299 2.75 10.46 -3.18
N GLU A 300 3.74 9.94 -3.89
CA GLU A 300 3.56 8.89 -4.89
C GLU A 300 3.04 7.59 -4.27
N ALA A 301 3.72 7.07 -3.25
CA ALA A 301 3.32 5.81 -2.62
C ALA A 301 1.96 5.90 -1.92
N TRP A 302 1.64 7.05 -1.31
CA TRP A 302 0.32 7.32 -0.76
C TRP A 302 -0.76 7.33 -1.84
N ASN A 303 -0.49 8.00 -2.96
CA ASN A 303 -1.40 8.07 -4.10
C ASN A 303 -1.65 6.71 -4.76
N GLU A 304 -0.68 5.82 -4.75
CA GLU A 304 -0.88 4.46 -5.23
C GLU A 304 -1.67 3.63 -4.21
N LEU A 305 -1.35 3.73 -2.92
CA LEU A 305 -2.09 3.04 -1.85
C LEU A 305 -3.58 3.41 -1.86
N ARG A 306 -3.91 4.71 -1.98
CA ARG A 306 -5.31 5.16 -2.03
C ARG A 306 -6.05 4.58 -3.23
N THR A 307 -5.38 4.51 -4.39
CA THR A 307 -5.97 3.96 -5.62
C THR A 307 -6.23 2.47 -5.47
N ILE A 308 -5.25 1.71 -4.98
CA ILE A 308 -5.38 0.28 -4.72
C ILE A 308 -6.56 0.01 -3.77
N MET A 309 -6.65 0.75 -2.67
CA MET A 309 -7.71 0.58 -1.68
C MET A 309 -9.09 0.96 -2.23
N ALA A 310 -9.21 2.08 -2.97
CA ALA A 310 -10.48 2.51 -3.55
C ALA A 310 -11.00 1.52 -4.60
N GLU A 311 -10.12 0.94 -5.42
CA GLU A 311 -10.48 -0.10 -6.38
C GLU A 311 -10.88 -1.40 -5.68
N ALA A 312 -10.11 -1.85 -4.69
CA ALA A 312 -10.46 -3.03 -3.90
C ALA A 312 -11.82 -2.91 -3.20
N GLN A 313 -12.18 -1.72 -2.72
CA GLN A 313 -13.51 -1.47 -2.17
C GLN A 313 -14.61 -1.54 -3.24
N ARG A 314 -14.36 -0.98 -4.42
CA ARG A 314 -15.31 -1.02 -5.54
C ARG A 314 -15.57 -2.44 -6.02
N ASP A 315 -14.53 -3.26 -6.03
CA ASP A 315 -14.56 -4.62 -6.55
C ASP A 315 -15.03 -5.65 -5.51
N GLY A 316 -15.36 -5.23 -4.28
CA GLY A 316 -15.78 -6.11 -3.19
C GLY A 316 -14.63 -6.95 -2.58
N ALA A 317 -13.37 -6.61 -2.90
CA ALA A 317 -12.21 -7.27 -2.32
C ALA A 317 -11.95 -6.85 -0.85
N LEU A 318 -12.61 -5.79 -0.37
CA LEU A 318 -12.54 -5.26 1.00
C LEU A 318 -13.94 -4.98 1.58
N ASP A 319 -14.58 -5.99 2.17
CA ASP A 319 -15.98 -5.88 2.63
C ASP A 319 -16.15 -5.44 4.10
N ALA A 320 -15.27 -5.87 5.01
CA ALA A 320 -15.57 -5.84 6.45
C ALA A 320 -15.13 -4.56 7.20
N SER A 321 -14.60 -3.54 6.52
CA SER A 321 -13.89 -2.43 7.19
C SER A 321 -13.87 -1.09 6.46
N LEU A 322 -14.83 -0.86 5.55
CA LEU A 322 -14.95 0.36 4.72
C LEU A 322 -14.76 1.65 5.53
N LEU A 323 -15.34 1.72 6.73
CA LEU A 323 -15.23 2.87 7.63
C LEU A 323 -13.83 3.15 8.14
N ARG A 324 -13.13 2.11 8.56
CA ARG A 324 -11.78 2.24 9.11
C ARG A 324 -10.80 2.69 8.03
N TYR A 325 -10.93 2.13 6.83
CA TYR A 325 -10.12 2.50 5.68
C TYR A 325 -10.47 3.88 5.13
N ALA A 326 -11.75 4.27 5.11
CA ALA A 326 -12.15 5.62 4.75
C ALA A 326 -11.53 6.66 5.70
N ALA A 327 -11.58 6.42 7.02
CA ALA A 327 -10.95 7.31 7.99
C ALA A 327 -9.42 7.39 7.83
N PHE A 328 -8.77 6.26 7.53
CA PHE A 328 -7.33 6.21 7.24
C PHE A 328 -6.97 6.99 5.96
N ILE A 329 -7.73 6.82 4.88
CA ILE A 329 -7.50 7.53 3.61
C ILE A 329 -7.76 9.03 3.78
N ASP A 330 -8.88 9.42 4.38
CA ASP A 330 -9.21 10.83 4.62
C ASP A 330 -8.15 11.54 5.47
N ALA A 331 -7.60 10.86 6.46
CA ALA A 331 -6.53 11.39 7.28
C ALA A 331 -5.24 11.67 6.49
N GLY A 332 -4.83 10.76 5.61
CA GLY A 332 -3.65 10.97 4.77
C GLY A 332 -3.88 12.00 3.67
N ASP A 333 -5.08 12.02 3.07
CA ASP A 333 -5.49 13.06 2.12
C ASP A 333 -5.46 14.46 2.75
N ALA A 334 -5.88 14.56 4.01
CA ALA A 334 -5.81 15.82 4.75
C ALA A 334 -4.38 16.28 5.01
N LEU A 335 -3.48 15.36 5.36
CA LEU A 335 -2.06 15.66 5.50
C LEU A 335 -1.46 16.16 4.19
N LEU A 336 -1.76 15.50 3.07
CA LEU A 336 -1.32 15.93 1.75
C LEU A 336 -1.91 17.27 1.33
N ALA A 337 -3.19 17.51 1.60
CA ALA A 337 -3.84 18.77 1.32
C ALA A 337 -3.21 19.91 2.12
N LEU A 338 -2.90 19.67 3.40
CA LEU A 338 -2.24 20.65 4.25
C LEU A 338 -0.78 20.90 3.82
N ASP A 339 -0.03 19.85 3.47
CA ASP A 339 1.34 19.95 2.95
C ASP A 339 1.41 20.72 1.62
N GLY A 340 0.40 20.55 0.75
CA GLY A 340 0.28 21.29 -0.51
C GLY A 340 -0.20 22.74 -0.34
N ALA A 341 -1.19 22.97 0.52
CA ALA A 341 -1.81 24.28 0.70
C ALA A 341 -0.98 25.22 1.58
N ALA A 342 -0.25 24.68 2.56
CA ALA A 342 0.47 25.44 3.58
C ALA A 342 1.97 25.08 3.62
N PRO A 343 2.74 25.32 2.53
CA PRO A 343 4.16 24.97 2.48
C PRO A 343 4.99 25.59 3.60
N GLY A 344 4.60 26.77 4.11
CA GLY A 344 5.24 27.46 5.23
C GLY A 344 4.97 26.88 6.60
N LEU A 345 4.03 25.94 6.73
CA LEU A 345 3.87 25.13 7.93
C LEU A 345 5.03 24.14 8.09
N GLY A 346 5.76 23.84 7.01
CA GLY A 346 6.92 22.95 7.06
C GLY A 346 6.58 21.56 7.58
N ILE A 347 5.43 21.00 7.17
CA ILE A 347 5.00 19.68 7.64
C ILE A 347 6.11 18.66 7.36
N GLN A 348 6.70 18.15 8.43
CA GLN A 348 7.50 16.95 8.37
C GLN A 348 6.56 15.81 8.75
N LEU A 349 6.54 14.75 7.95
CA LEU A 349 5.86 13.52 8.33
C LEU A 349 6.57 12.96 9.56
N SER A 350 6.09 13.37 10.73
CA SER A 350 6.68 12.95 12.00
C SER A 350 6.39 11.47 12.21
N ALA A 351 7.33 10.77 12.86
CA ALA A 351 7.11 9.38 13.25
C ALA A 351 5.84 9.23 14.11
N ASP A 352 5.51 10.22 14.94
CA ASP A 352 4.29 10.20 15.76
C ASP A 352 3.02 10.34 14.93
N GLY A 353 3.02 11.18 13.88
CA GLY A 353 1.90 11.29 12.95
C GLY A 353 1.67 10.00 12.17
N LEU A 354 2.73 9.41 11.62
CA LEU A 354 2.66 8.10 10.95
C LEU A 354 2.17 6.99 11.90
N ARG A 355 2.63 7.01 13.16
CA ARG A 355 2.22 6.04 14.19
C ARG A 355 0.74 6.18 14.54
N GLN A 356 0.25 7.41 14.71
CA GLN A 356 -1.15 7.68 15.00
C GLN A 356 -2.05 7.26 13.82
N MET A 357 -1.61 7.54 12.61
CA MET A 357 -2.30 7.13 11.39
C MET A 357 -2.33 5.61 11.24
N ALA A 358 -1.23 4.91 11.45
CA ALA A 358 -1.18 3.45 11.43
C ALA A 358 -2.10 2.81 12.50
N ARG A 359 -2.18 3.40 13.70
CA ARG A 359 -3.10 2.93 14.75
C ARG A 359 -4.57 3.02 14.35
N SER A 360 -4.94 3.96 13.47
CA SER A 360 -6.31 4.04 12.95
C SER A 360 -6.72 2.79 12.15
N LEU A 361 -5.77 2.08 11.52
CA LEU A 361 -6.01 0.83 10.78
C LEU A 361 -6.30 -0.38 11.65
N ARG A 362 -5.91 -0.38 12.93
CA ARG A 362 -6.25 -1.43 13.91
C ARG A 362 -6.33 -0.82 15.31
N PRO A 363 -7.48 -0.21 15.68
CA PRO A 363 -7.69 0.29 17.03
C PRO A 363 -7.53 -0.85 18.04
N GLY A 364 -6.69 -0.64 19.07
CA GLY A 364 -6.44 -1.64 20.12
C GLY A 364 -5.34 -2.66 19.82
N ALA A 365 -4.66 -2.59 18.67
CA ALA A 365 -3.47 -3.41 18.43
C ALA A 365 -2.37 -3.09 19.47
N THR A 366 -1.80 -4.13 20.06
CA THR A 366 -0.68 -4.02 21.00
C THR A 366 0.64 -3.99 20.24
N GLY A 367 1.47 -2.97 20.47
CA GLY A 367 2.78 -2.81 19.83
C GLY A 367 2.96 -1.47 19.14
N ASP A 368 4.20 -1.15 18.78
CA ASP A 368 4.49 0.02 17.96
C ASP A 368 4.30 -0.35 16.48
N PRO A 369 3.35 0.25 15.74
CA PRO A 369 3.18 0.00 14.31
C PRO A 369 4.39 0.45 13.48
N LEU A 370 5.26 1.30 14.03
CA LEU A 370 6.49 1.74 13.37
C LEU A 370 7.74 1.02 13.89
N HIS A 371 7.59 -0.10 14.60
CA HIS A 371 8.73 -0.91 15.01
C HIS A 371 9.57 -1.30 13.79
N TYR A 372 10.84 -0.92 13.80
CA TYR A 372 11.77 -1.18 12.71
C TYR A 372 12.87 -2.12 13.20
N ASP A 373 12.92 -3.31 12.59
CA ASP A 373 13.97 -4.29 12.81
C ASP A 373 14.29 -5.06 11.51
N TRP A 374 15.30 -5.92 11.60
CA TRP A 374 15.73 -6.82 10.53
C TRP A 374 15.19 -8.25 10.69
N ALA A 375 14.28 -8.48 11.62
CA ALA A 375 13.74 -9.80 11.86
C ALA A 375 12.85 -10.25 10.68
N VAL A 376 12.79 -11.56 10.45
CA VAL A 376 11.81 -12.13 9.52
C VAL A 376 10.42 -11.98 10.13
N ASP A 377 9.44 -11.56 9.34
CA ASP A 377 8.03 -11.50 9.69
C ASP A 377 7.29 -12.64 8.97
N PRO A 378 7.01 -13.77 9.66
CA PRO A 378 6.38 -14.92 9.03
C PRO A 378 4.96 -14.64 8.51
N GLN A 379 4.27 -13.63 9.07
CA GLN A 379 2.96 -13.24 8.59
C GLN A 379 3.06 -12.47 7.28
N LEU A 380 4.10 -11.63 7.12
CA LEU A 380 4.39 -10.95 5.86
C LEU A 380 4.73 -11.96 4.75
N GLY A 381 5.57 -12.95 5.06
CA GLY A 381 5.90 -14.04 4.13
C GLY A 381 4.67 -14.81 3.65
N ARG A 382 3.79 -15.22 4.57
CA ARG A 382 2.53 -15.91 4.23
C ARG A 382 1.56 -15.06 3.42
N LEU A 383 1.48 -13.76 3.68
CA LEU A 383 0.54 -12.87 2.97
C LEU A 383 0.95 -12.65 1.51
N PHE A 384 2.24 -12.72 1.21
CA PHE A 384 2.79 -12.40 -0.12
C PHE A 384 3.46 -13.60 -0.80
N ASP A 385 3.16 -14.81 -0.32
CA ASP A 385 3.69 -16.09 -0.82
C ASP A 385 5.21 -16.05 -1.02
N VAL A 386 5.91 -15.64 0.04
CA VAL A 386 7.37 -15.75 0.18
C VAL A 386 7.65 -16.86 1.18
N ASP A 387 8.15 -17.97 0.66
CA ASP A 387 8.42 -19.18 1.44
C ASP A 387 9.65 -18.98 2.34
N ASP A 388 9.58 -19.55 3.53
CA ASP A 388 10.76 -19.65 4.40
C ASP A 388 11.81 -20.57 3.76
N ILE A 389 13.08 -20.20 3.90
CA ILE A 389 14.21 -21.03 3.47
C ILE A 389 14.73 -21.72 4.74
N PRO A 390 14.32 -22.98 4.99
CA PRO A 390 14.68 -23.67 6.21
C PRO A 390 16.20 -23.78 6.33
N MET A 391 16.68 -23.81 7.57
CA MET A 391 18.05 -24.23 7.81
C MET A 391 18.20 -25.68 7.34
N PRO A 392 19.28 -26.05 6.65
CA PRO A 392 19.61 -27.46 6.47
C PRO A 392 19.66 -28.11 7.85
N GLU A 393 18.99 -29.23 8.05
CA GLU A 393 19.17 -30.02 9.26
C GLU A 393 20.66 -30.32 9.43
N PRO A 394 21.21 -30.23 10.66
CA PRO A 394 22.58 -30.66 10.89
C PRO A 394 22.71 -32.11 10.41
N ALA A 395 23.69 -32.36 9.54
CA ALA A 395 23.92 -33.69 9.02
C ALA A 395 24.02 -34.67 10.22
N PRO A 396 23.35 -35.84 10.16
CA PRO A 396 23.48 -36.83 11.21
C PRO A 396 24.97 -37.11 11.42
N PRO A 397 25.42 -37.29 12.68
CA PRO A 397 26.84 -37.50 12.94
C PRO A 397 27.34 -38.67 12.11
N ALA A 398 28.24 -38.39 11.17
CA ALA A 398 28.90 -39.38 10.33
C ALA A 398 29.88 -40.18 11.19
N LYS A 399 29.35 -41.07 12.01
CA LYS A 399 30.11 -42.13 12.68
C LYS A 399 29.26 -43.39 12.67
N SER A 400 29.24 -44.04 11.51
CA SER A 400 28.89 -45.44 11.44
C SER A 400 30.14 -46.24 11.80
N TRP A 401 30.01 -47.26 12.65
CA TRP A 401 31.07 -48.22 12.98
C TRP A 401 31.68 -48.91 11.73
N LEU A 402 31.02 -48.84 10.59
CA LEU A 402 31.47 -49.35 9.29
C LEU A 402 32.54 -48.44 8.63
N ASP A 403 32.70 -47.18 9.05
CA ASP A 403 33.74 -46.27 8.55
C ASP A 403 35.16 -46.67 9.00
N LEU A 404 35.29 -47.63 9.92
CA LEU A 404 36.57 -48.26 10.30
C LEU A 404 37.09 -49.26 9.24
N PHE A 405 36.22 -49.74 8.35
CA PHE A 405 36.55 -50.81 7.40
C PHE A 405 36.42 -50.40 5.93
N ILE A 406 35.83 -49.24 5.65
CA ILE A 406 35.74 -48.65 4.32
C ILE A 406 36.19 -47.20 4.45
N THR A 407 37.40 -46.88 3.96
CA THR A 407 37.80 -45.49 3.70
C THR A 407 36.90 -44.95 2.60
N SER A 408 35.73 -44.45 2.99
CA SER A 408 34.90 -43.69 2.07
C SER A 408 35.65 -42.39 1.79
N ALA A 409 36.27 -42.31 0.61
CA ALA A 409 36.85 -41.09 0.08
C ALA A 409 35.71 -40.14 -0.33
N HIS A 410 34.88 -39.72 0.62
CA HIS A 410 34.09 -38.52 0.47
C HIS A 410 35.06 -37.36 0.64
N ALA A 411 35.59 -36.86 -0.47
CA ALA A 411 36.20 -35.55 -0.50
C ALA A 411 35.12 -34.57 -0.03
N ALA A 412 35.16 -34.20 1.27
CA ALA A 412 34.27 -33.20 1.80
C ALA A 412 34.52 -31.91 1.01
N ALA A 413 33.57 -31.54 0.15
CA ALA A 413 33.64 -30.29 -0.59
C ALA A 413 33.85 -29.16 0.42
N ARG A 414 34.81 -28.28 0.14
CA ARG A 414 35.10 -27.13 1.00
C ARG A 414 33.84 -26.31 1.19
N ALA A 415 33.54 -25.91 2.43
CA ALA A 415 32.42 -25.01 2.68
C ALA A 415 32.60 -23.72 1.86
N LEU A 416 31.59 -23.36 1.07
CA LEU A 416 31.55 -22.10 0.32
C LEU A 416 31.54 -20.88 1.25
N ASP A 417 31.03 -21.06 2.46
CA ASP A 417 30.94 -20.00 3.45
C ASP A 417 32.34 -19.53 3.88
N ARG A 418 32.51 -18.20 3.85
CA ARG A 418 33.77 -17.48 4.09
C ARG A 418 34.89 -17.84 3.11
N TRP A 419 34.61 -18.41 1.94
CA TRP A 419 35.64 -18.70 0.94
C TRP A 419 35.86 -17.51 -0.01
N VAL A 420 37.07 -16.94 0.04
CA VAL A 420 37.60 -16.01 -0.99
C VAL A 420 38.63 -16.79 -1.82
N PRO A 421 38.34 -17.16 -3.08
CA PRO A 421 39.22 -18.05 -3.84
C PRO A 421 40.50 -17.34 -4.27
N THR A 422 41.65 -18.00 -4.08
CA THR A 422 42.91 -17.62 -4.72
C THR A 422 42.89 -18.00 -6.21
N ARG A 423 43.84 -17.49 -7.01
CA ARG A 423 43.93 -17.82 -8.45
C ARG A 423 44.02 -19.33 -8.73
N ALA A 424 44.65 -20.10 -7.84
CA ALA A 424 44.79 -21.55 -7.98
C ALA A 424 43.51 -22.31 -7.56
N GLU A 425 42.66 -21.69 -6.75
CA GLU A 425 41.41 -22.27 -6.25
C GLU A 425 40.20 -21.90 -7.12
N LEU A 426 40.36 -21.03 -8.13
CA LEU A 426 39.25 -20.49 -8.92
C LEU A 426 38.46 -21.58 -9.65
N ASP A 427 39.12 -22.55 -10.28
CA ASP A 427 38.41 -23.59 -11.06
C ASP A 427 37.56 -24.49 -10.15
N ALA A 428 38.10 -24.82 -8.97
CA ALA A 428 37.38 -25.58 -7.95
C ALA A 428 36.21 -24.77 -7.35
N TYR A 429 36.41 -23.48 -7.13
CA TYR A 429 35.38 -22.56 -6.66
C TYR A 429 34.25 -22.40 -7.69
N GLU A 430 34.60 -22.17 -8.95
CA GLU A 430 33.68 -22.02 -10.07
C GLU A 430 32.80 -23.26 -10.24
N THR A 431 33.40 -24.47 -10.16
CA THR A 431 32.65 -25.73 -10.22
C THR A 431 31.64 -25.84 -9.07
N GLN A 432 32.05 -25.60 -7.83
CA GLN A 432 31.16 -25.75 -6.67
C GLN A 432 30.04 -24.70 -6.63
N VAL A 433 30.32 -23.47 -7.01
CA VAL A 433 29.31 -22.41 -7.08
C VAL A 433 28.37 -22.62 -8.26
N GLY A 434 28.89 -23.06 -9.42
CA GLY A 434 28.08 -23.44 -10.58
C GLY A 434 27.08 -24.54 -10.24
N ASP A 435 27.53 -25.61 -9.59
CA ASP A 435 26.68 -26.69 -9.09
C ASP A 435 25.58 -26.18 -8.13
N LEU A 436 25.95 -25.27 -7.22
CA LEU A 436 25.00 -24.67 -6.28
C LEU A 436 23.92 -23.86 -7.03
N LEU A 437 24.33 -23.02 -7.99
CA LEU A 437 23.42 -22.19 -8.79
C LEU A 437 22.46 -23.06 -9.62
N GLN A 438 23.00 -24.08 -10.30
CA GLN A 438 22.19 -24.99 -11.13
C GLN A 438 21.19 -25.80 -10.28
N LYS A 439 21.64 -26.38 -9.16
CA LYS A 439 20.75 -27.13 -8.25
C LYS A 439 19.68 -26.22 -7.65
N THR A 440 20.04 -24.98 -7.32
CA THR A 440 19.08 -23.99 -6.79
C THR A 440 18.05 -23.61 -7.84
N ALA A 441 18.47 -23.33 -9.07
CA ALA A 441 17.56 -23.01 -10.17
C ALA A 441 16.59 -24.18 -10.45
N ALA A 442 17.09 -25.42 -10.50
CA ALA A 442 16.28 -26.61 -10.71
C ALA A 442 15.25 -26.84 -9.59
N ALA A 443 15.66 -26.68 -8.32
CA ALA A 443 14.75 -26.80 -7.19
C ALA A 443 13.63 -25.74 -7.21
N GLU A 444 14.00 -24.50 -7.56
CA GLU A 444 13.05 -23.39 -7.64
C GLU A 444 12.09 -23.52 -8.83
N LEU A 445 12.55 -24.04 -9.96
CA LEU A 445 11.70 -24.39 -11.10
C LEU A 445 10.63 -25.43 -10.72
N GLN A 446 11.05 -26.50 -10.05
CA GLN A 446 10.13 -27.54 -9.58
C GLN A 446 9.10 -26.97 -8.60
N ARG A 447 9.55 -26.15 -7.64
CA ARG A 447 8.68 -25.51 -6.66
C ARG A 447 7.65 -24.58 -7.32
N ALA A 448 8.10 -23.74 -8.23
CA ALA A 448 7.28 -22.69 -8.83
C ALA A 448 6.31 -23.19 -9.90
N GLY A 449 6.48 -24.43 -10.38
CA GLY A 449 5.69 -25.04 -11.45
C GLY A 449 5.79 -24.30 -12.78
N LEU A 450 6.97 -23.72 -13.09
CA LEU A 450 7.16 -22.92 -14.29
C LEU A 450 7.29 -23.83 -15.52
N ALA A 451 6.39 -23.67 -16.49
CA ALA A 451 6.35 -24.50 -17.71
C ALA A 451 7.20 -23.90 -18.85
N ALA A 452 7.46 -24.73 -19.86
CA ALA A 452 8.03 -24.27 -21.13
C ALA A 452 7.16 -23.17 -21.77
N PRO A 453 7.75 -22.18 -22.45
CA PRO A 453 9.20 -22.03 -22.73
C PRO A 453 9.99 -21.29 -21.64
N TYR A 454 9.36 -20.98 -20.50
CA TYR A 454 9.96 -20.12 -19.45
C TYR A 454 10.95 -20.87 -18.55
N ASP A 455 10.79 -22.17 -18.39
CA ASP A 455 11.68 -23.04 -17.61
C ASP A 455 13.17 -22.89 -17.98
N LYS A 456 13.49 -22.99 -19.27
CA LYS A 456 14.86 -22.86 -19.80
C LYS A 456 15.41 -21.45 -19.67
N ILE A 457 14.55 -20.44 -19.81
CA ILE A 457 14.94 -19.04 -19.60
C ILE A 457 15.42 -18.86 -18.16
N TYR A 458 14.63 -19.35 -17.21
CA TYR A 458 14.96 -19.22 -15.80
C TYR A 458 16.21 -20.01 -15.40
N GLU A 459 16.38 -21.23 -15.92
CA GLU A 459 17.58 -22.06 -15.70
C GLU A 459 18.86 -21.30 -16.05
N HIS A 460 18.89 -20.60 -17.18
CA HIS A 460 20.03 -19.78 -17.58
C HIS A 460 20.12 -18.44 -16.83
N LEU A 461 18.99 -17.87 -16.43
CA LEU A 461 18.95 -16.54 -15.83
C LEU A 461 19.59 -16.51 -14.43
N VAL A 462 19.38 -17.54 -13.60
CA VAL A 462 19.96 -17.61 -12.24
C VAL A 462 21.50 -17.46 -12.23
N PRO A 463 22.28 -18.30 -12.94
CA PRO A 463 23.73 -18.13 -13.01
C PRO A 463 24.14 -16.84 -13.72
N THR A 464 23.37 -16.36 -14.70
CA THR A 464 23.61 -15.06 -15.35
C THR A 464 23.51 -13.92 -14.34
N THR A 465 22.46 -13.89 -13.51
CA THR A 465 22.25 -12.87 -12.49
C THR A 465 23.38 -12.88 -11.46
N ALA A 466 23.78 -14.06 -10.95
CA ALA A 466 24.93 -14.15 -10.05
C ALA A 466 26.23 -13.63 -10.70
N LEU A 467 26.42 -13.87 -12.00
CA LEU A 467 27.63 -13.46 -12.72
C LEU A 467 27.72 -11.95 -12.90
N ILE A 468 26.63 -11.29 -13.31
CA ILE A 468 26.61 -9.84 -13.48
C ILE A 468 26.64 -9.10 -12.13
N GLU A 469 25.99 -9.63 -11.09
CA GLU A 469 25.87 -8.97 -9.79
C GLU A 469 27.15 -9.06 -8.94
N SER A 470 27.80 -10.23 -8.92
CA SER A 470 28.93 -10.47 -8.02
C SER A 470 30.10 -11.20 -8.65
N CYS A 471 29.97 -11.61 -9.92
CA CYS A 471 30.89 -12.55 -10.54
C CYS A 471 31.03 -13.84 -9.73
N TRP A 472 29.87 -14.37 -9.29
CA TRP A 472 29.71 -15.58 -8.47
C TRP A 472 30.40 -15.53 -7.10
N ARG A 473 30.75 -14.34 -6.60
CA ARG A 473 31.44 -14.19 -5.31
C ARG A 473 30.45 -13.85 -4.21
N GLN A 474 30.58 -14.49 -3.05
CA GLN A 474 29.87 -14.08 -1.83
C GLN A 474 30.73 -13.18 -0.93
N TYR A 475 32.05 -13.41 -0.93
CA TYR A 475 32.99 -12.81 0.04
C TYR A 475 34.14 -12.07 -0.63
N VAL A 476 34.75 -11.16 0.13
CA VAL A 476 35.91 -10.35 -0.26
C VAL A 476 36.85 -10.16 0.94
N LEU A 477 38.14 -9.95 0.67
CA LEU A 477 39.08 -9.51 1.69
C LEU A 477 39.02 -7.98 1.83
N ARG A 478 38.69 -7.47 3.04
CA ARG A 478 38.77 -6.05 3.39
C ARG A 478 39.64 -5.90 4.64
N GLY A 479 40.72 -5.11 4.54
CA GLY A 479 41.65 -4.91 5.66
C GLY A 479 42.25 -6.21 6.19
N GLY A 480 42.54 -7.18 5.31
CA GLY A 480 43.09 -8.49 5.69
C GLY A 480 42.08 -9.46 6.34
N LYS A 481 40.82 -9.07 6.50
CA LYS A 481 39.75 -9.92 7.05
C LYS A 481 38.73 -10.28 5.99
N ILE A 482 38.19 -11.49 6.06
CA ILE A 482 37.09 -11.94 5.20
C ILE A 482 35.83 -11.19 5.60
N SER A 483 35.19 -10.56 4.62
CA SER A 483 33.89 -9.90 4.74
C SER A 483 32.99 -10.35 3.58
N PHE A 484 31.69 -10.08 3.66
CA PHE A 484 30.77 -10.34 2.57
C PHE A 484 30.79 -9.19 1.55
N LEU A 485 30.43 -9.48 0.30
CA LEU A 485 30.22 -8.43 -0.70
C LEU A 485 29.03 -7.57 -0.32
N ARG A 486 29.23 -6.25 -0.33
CA ARG A 486 28.21 -5.24 -0.06
C ARG A 486 28.33 -4.09 -1.06
N SER A 487 27.24 -3.74 -1.73
CA SER A 487 27.14 -2.56 -2.61
C SER A 487 26.87 -1.27 -1.81
N SER A 488 27.01 -0.12 -2.46
CA SER A 488 26.59 1.18 -1.89
C SER A 488 25.09 1.23 -1.61
N ALA A 489 24.28 0.57 -2.44
CA ALA A 489 22.83 0.41 -2.24
C ALA A 489 22.46 -0.64 -1.18
N SER A 490 23.43 -1.15 -0.41
CA SER A 490 23.24 -2.16 0.64
C SER A 490 22.76 -3.54 0.15
N SER A 491 22.99 -3.86 -1.12
CA SER A 491 22.88 -5.24 -1.63
C SER A 491 24.00 -6.12 -1.10
N VAL A 492 23.72 -7.40 -0.81
CA VAL A 492 24.69 -8.32 -0.20
C VAL A 492 24.81 -9.67 -0.91
N GLY A 493 26.03 -10.22 -0.90
CA GLY A 493 26.32 -11.60 -1.29
C GLY A 493 26.30 -11.89 -2.79
N ILE A 494 26.28 -13.18 -3.15
CA ILE A 494 26.45 -13.70 -4.52
C ILE A 494 25.34 -13.24 -5.47
N MET A 495 24.12 -13.10 -4.98
CA MET A 495 22.99 -12.58 -5.76
C MET A 495 22.77 -11.08 -5.55
N GLN A 496 23.62 -10.37 -4.78
CA GLN A 496 23.46 -8.94 -4.45
C GLN A 496 22.02 -8.57 -4.04
N ILE A 497 21.46 -9.31 -3.10
CA ILE A 497 20.10 -9.08 -2.61
C ILE A 497 20.06 -7.81 -1.77
N ASN A 498 19.20 -6.86 -2.13
CA ASN A 498 19.02 -5.64 -1.37
C ASN A 498 18.32 -5.94 -0.04
N GLN A 499 19.08 -5.86 1.06
CA GLN A 499 18.59 -6.20 2.39
C GLN A 499 17.45 -5.28 2.87
N ARG A 500 17.38 -4.03 2.38
CA ARG A 500 16.30 -3.07 2.72
C ARG A 500 15.01 -3.42 1.98
N VAL A 501 15.12 -3.68 0.68
CA VAL A 501 13.98 -4.08 -0.17
C VAL A 501 13.29 -5.32 0.39
N TRP A 502 14.07 -6.31 0.81
CA TRP A 502 13.56 -7.60 1.27
C TRP A 502 13.50 -7.75 2.80
N ARG A 503 13.60 -6.65 3.55
CA ARG A 503 13.44 -6.63 5.01
C ARG A 503 12.09 -7.23 5.42
N GLY A 504 12.11 -8.09 6.44
CA GLY A 504 10.91 -8.81 6.90
C GLY A 504 10.60 -10.09 6.13
N PHE A 505 11.27 -10.36 5.00
CA PHE A 505 11.06 -11.57 4.21
C PHE A 505 12.20 -12.58 4.36
N TYR A 506 13.45 -12.13 4.40
CA TYR A 506 14.62 -12.99 4.53
C TYR A 506 15.51 -12.58 5.71
N ASP A 507 16.11 -13.57 6.36
CA ASP A 507 17.14 -13.39 7.38
C ASP A 507 18.39 -12.71 6.80
N VAL A 508 18.65 -11.48 7.23
CA VAL A 508 19.73 -10.65 6.73
C VAL A 508 21.12 -11.17 7.10
N GLU A 509 21.29 -11.78 8.28
CA GLU A 509 22.58 -12.35 8.67
C GLU A 509 22.91 -13.57 7.81
N ARG A 510 21.92 -14.41 7.51
CA ARG A 510 22.08 -15.53 6.57
C ARG A 510 22.32 -15.05 5.14
N LEU A 511 21.67 -13.98 4.69
CA LEU A 511 21.98 -13.38 3.37
C LEU A 511 23.45 -12.95 3.27
N ARG A 512 24.04 -12.45 4.37
CA ARG A 512 25.45 -12.01 4.43
C ARG A 512 26.42 -13.18 4.52
N TRP A 513 26.12 -14.17 5.36
CA TRP A 513 27.11 -15.16 5.79
C TRP A 513 26.86 -16.59 5.34
N ASN A 514 25.76 -16.88 4.64
CA ASN A 514 25.47 -18.20 4.09
C ASN A 514 25.25 -18.13 2.57
N THR A 515 26.18 -18.70 1.81
CA THR A 515 26.23 -18.63 0.34
C THR A 515 25.02 -19.33 -0.28
N ALA A 516 24.64 -20.50 0.25
CA ALA A 516 23.49 -21.26 -0.24
C ALA A 516 22.17 -20.55 0.05
N TYR A 517 22.03 -19.92 1.22
CA TYR A 517 20.85 -19.14 1.59
C TYR A 517 20.70 -17.91 0.69
N ASN A 518 21.78 -17.15 0.46
CA ASN A 518 21.75 -16.01 -0.46
C ASN A 518 21.36 -16.46 -1.89
N THR A 519 21.94 -17.56 -2.36
CA THR A 519 21.61 -18.11 -3.68
C THR A 519 20.14 -18.51 -3.80
N ARG A 520 19.59 -19.22 -2.80
CA ARG A 520 18.17 -19.62 -2.76
C ARG A 520 17.22 -18.44 -2.69
N ALA A 521 17.50 -17.47 -1.81
CA ALA A 521 16.69 -16.25 -1.70
C ALA A 521 16.71 -15.46 -3.02
N GLY A 522 17.87 -15.31 -3.65
CA GLY A 522 18.01 -14.60 -4.91
C GLY A 522 17.27 -15.30 -6.05
N ALA A 523 17.32 -16.63 -6.09
CA ALA A 523 16.55 -17.44 -7.04
C ALA A 523 15.03 -17.25 -6.84
N GLN A 524 14.51 -17.35 -5.61
CA GLN A 524 13.09 -17.12 -5.30
C GLN A 524 12.64 -15.70 -5.69
N ILE A 525 13.44 -14.68 -5.38
CA ILE A 525 13.19 -13.28 -5.77
C ILE A 525 13.10 -13.17 -7.30
N LEU A 526 14.07 -13.72 -8.02
CA LEU A 526 14.14 -13.68 -9.47
C LEU A 526 12.97 -14.43 -10.12
N MET A 527 12.57 -15.57 -9.57
CA MET A 527 11.40 -16.35 -10.02
C MET A 527 10.13 -15.51 -9.88
N ARG A 528 9.96 -14.84 -8.74
CA ARG A 528 8.82 -13.93 -8.55
C ARG A 528 8.84 -12.79 -9.55
N TYR A 529 9.98 -12.13 -9.75
CA TYR A 529 10.07 -11.03 -10.72
C TYR A 529 9.79 -11.47 -12.15
N MET A 530 10.21 -12.68 -12.49
CA MET A 530 9.90 -13.29 -13.77
C MET A 530 8.40 -13.51 -13.95
N LYS A 531 7.75 -14.19 -12.99
CA LYS A 531 6.31 -14.49 -13.05
C LYS A 531 5.44 -13.23 -13.00
N ASP A 532 5.77 -12.29 -12.12
CA ASP A 532 4.89 -11.18 -11.81
C ASP A 532 5.00 -9.99 -12.75
N TYR A 533 6.18 -9.79 -13.36
CA TYR A 533 6.46 -8.60 -14.16
C TYR A 533 7.02 -8.93 -15.54
N ALA A 534 7.99 -9.84 -15.62
CA ALA A 534 8.69 -10.12 -16.88
C ALA A 534 7.83 -10.87 -17.91
N MET A 535 7.13 -11.92 -17.48
CA MET A 535 6.23 -12.69 -18.34
C MET A 535 5.06 -11.81 -18.85
N PRO A 536 4.33 -11.07 -18.00
CA PRO A 536 3.31 -10.12 -18.49
C PRO A 536 3.85 -9.02 -19.40
N TYR A 537 5.10 -8.60 -19.23
CA TYR A 537 5.74 -7.65 -20.15
C TYR A 537 6.05 -8.29 -21.51
N ALA A 538 6.62 -9.49 -21.53
CA ALA A 538 6.93 -10.24 -22.74
C ALA A 538 5.66 -10.59 -23.53
N GLU A 539 4.58 -11.01 -22.86
CA GLU A 539 3.28 -11.28 -23.48
C GLU A 539 2.73 -10.04 -24.20
N ARG A 540 2.76 -8.87 -23.55
CA ARG A 540 2.29 -7.61 -24.16
C ARG A 540 3.17 -7.12 -25.32
N SER A 541 4.47 -7.40 -25.26
CA SER A 541 5.41 -6.98 -26.30
C SER A 541 5.56 -7.99 -27.44
N GLY A 542 5.12 -9.23 -27.24
CA GLY A 542 5.19 -10.31 -28.24
C GLY A 542 6.59 -10.90 -28.45
N ASP A 543 7.56 -10.62 -27.56
CA ASP A 543 8.94 -11.13 -27.68
C ASP A 543 9.38 -11.85 -26.40
N LEU A 544 9.64 -13.15 -26.52
CA LEU A 544 10.08 -13.99 -25.42
C LEU A 544 11.49 -13.61 -24.91
N ASN A 545 12.33 -12.98 -25.75
CA ASN A 545 13.64 -12.47 -25.34
C ASN A 545 13.54 -11.31 -24.34
N HIS A 546 12.35 -10.71 -24.20
CA HIS A 546 12.11 -9.69 -23.18
C HIS A 546 12.00 -10.27 -21.77
N VAL A 547 11.73 -11.57 -21.60
CA VAL A 547 11.61 -12.18 -20.26
C VAL A 547 12.91 -12.05 -19.45
N PRO A 548 14.08 -12.54 -19.88
CA PRO A 548 15.31 -12.41 -19.08
C PRO A 548 15.71 -10.95 -18.85
N ARG A 549 15.47 -10.08 -19.84
CA ARG A 549 15.80 -8.64 -19.77
C ARG A 549 14.90 -7.92 -18.77
N ALA A 550 13.60 -8.18 -18.79
CA ALA A 550 12.63 -7.58 -17.89
C ALA A 550 12.79 -8.11 -16.46
N ALA A 551 13.00 -9.41 -16.29
CA ALA A 551 13.23 -10.02 -14.97
C ALA A 551 14.45 -9.40 -14.28
N TYR A 552 15.56 -9.25 -15.01
CA TYR A 552 16.74 -8.59 -14.46
C TYR A 552 16.58 -7.08 -14.28
N ALA A 553 15.91 -6.38 -15.19
CA ALA A 553 15.65 -4.95 -15.01
C ALA A 553 14.86 -4.69 -13.72
N VAL A 554 13.86 -5.55 -13.42
CA VAL A 554 13.16 -5.53 -12.13
C VAL A 554 14.07 -5.91 -10.97
N TYR A 555 14.93 -6.93 -11.14
CA TYR A 555 15.91 -7.31 -10.12
C TYR A 555 16.81 -6.14 -9.70
N ASN A 556 17.28 -5.39 -10.70
CA ASN A 556 18.22 -4.31 -10.57
C ASN A 556 17.59 -3.00 -10.06
N ALA A 557 16.37 -2.65 -10.50
CA ALA A 557 15.79 -1.32 -10.26
C ALA A 557 14.29 -1.33 -9.85
N GLY A 558 13.73 -2.50 -9.56
CA GLY A 558 12.36 -2.65 -9.08
C GLY A 558 11.29 -2.76 -10.18
N PRO A 559 10.03 -3.04 -9.81
CA PRO A 559 8.97 -3.42 -10.76
C PRO A 559 8.77 -2.47 -11.96
N ARG A 560 8.90 -1.16 -11.74
CA ARG A 560 8.75 -0.13 -12.80
C ARG A 560 9.80 -0.20 -13.91
N ALA A 561 10.91 -0.88 -13.66
CA ALA A 561 12.01 -1.02 -14.61
C ALA A 561 11.78 -2.11 -15.67
N ALA A 562 10.73 -2.95 -15.55
CA ALA A 562 10.51 -4.12 -16.40
C ALA A 562 10.63 -3.87 -17.92
N GLY A 563 10.29 -2.67 -18.40
CA GLY A 563 10.38 -2.31 -19.82
C GLY A 563 11.46 -1.29 -20.17
N ARG A 564 12.38 -0.95 -19.25
CA ARG A 564 13.30 0.19 -19.45
C ARG A 564 14.22 0.05 -20.67
N PHE A 565 14.63 -1.18 -20.98
CA PHE A 565 15.53 -1.48 -22.09
C PHE A 565 14.90 -1.27 -23.48
N ASN A 566 13.58 -1.09 -23.54
CA ASN A 566 12.82 -0.88 -24.78
C ASN A 566 12.31 0.56 -24.92
N LYS A 567 12.73 1.49 -24.05
CA LYS A 567 12.35 2.90 -24.16
C LYS A 567 13.08 3.57 -25.34
N PRO A 568 12.45 4.53 -26.06
CA PRO A 568 13.13 5.26 -27.14
C PRO A 568 14.36 6.03 -26.67
N ARG A 569 14.31 6.59 -25.45
CA ARG A 569 15.44 7.26 -24.79
C ARG A 569 15.81 6.50 -23.53
N ARG A 570 16.97 5.85 -23.55
CA ARG A 570 17.50 5.03 -22.45
C ARG A 570 18.52 5.83 -21.66
N HIS A 571 18.59 5.60 -20.35
CA HIS A 571 19.64 6.19 -19.52
C HIS A 571 20.96 5.46 -19.81
N PRO A 572 22.07 6.14 -20.15
CA PRO A 572 23.30 5.48 -20.63
C PRO A 572 23.88 4.44 -19.66
N ARG A 573 23.70 4.64 -18.35
CA ARG A 573 24.13 3.66 -17.33
C ARG A 573 23.28 2.39 -17.38
N GLU A 574 21.96 2.52 -17.52
CA GLU A 574 21.03 1.39 -17.56
C GLU A 574 21.21 0.59 -18.85
N GLU A 575 21.42 1.28 -19.98
CA GLU A 575 21.69 0.64 -21.27
C GLU A 575 22.91 -0.28 -21.21
N ARG A 576 24.03 0.18 -20.64
CA ARG A 576 25.23 -0.66 -20.46
C ARG A 576 24.98 -1.88 -19.57
N VAL A 577 24.17 -1.72 -18.53
CA VAL A 577 23.82 -2.81 -17.61
C VAL A 577 22.96 -3.85 -18.34
N ASP A 578 21.95 -3.40 -19.07
CA ASP A 578 21.00 -4.27 -19.79
C ASP A 578 21.68 -4.98 -20.99
N GLU A 579 22.60 -4.31 -21.71
CA GLU A 579 23.41 -4.92 -22.77
C GLU A 579 24.39 -5.96 -22.22
N ARG A 580 25.04 -5.65 -21.08
CA ARG A 580 25.93 -6.60 -20.42
C ARG A 580 25.17 -7.84 -19.98
N LEU A 581 24.02 -7.68 -19.35
CA LEU A 581 23.14 -8.80 -19.00
C LEU A 581 22.85 -9.64 -20.24
N TRP A 582 22.41 -9.00 -21.31
CA TRP A 582 21.98 -9.71 -22.52
C TRP A 582 23.11 -10.54 -23.12
N LYS A 583 24.33 -9.98 -23.19
CA LYS A 583 25.53 -10.71 -23.64
C LYS A 583 25.80 -11.95 -22.78
N LEU A 584 25.81 -11.79 -21.45
CA LEU A 584 26.09 -12.90 -20.52
C LEU A 584 25.01 -13.99 -20.60
N TYR A 585 23.74 -13.58 -20.65
CA TYR A 585 22.60 -14.49 -20.79
C TYR A 585 22.71 -15.31 -22.07
N GLN A 586 22.99 -14.67 -23.21
CA GLN A 586 23.13 -15.35 -24.49
C GLN A 586 24.31 -16.35 -24.47
N GLY A 587 25.43 -15.98 -23.86
CA GLY A 587 26.58 -16.88 -23.70
C GLY A 587 26.24 -18.13 -22.90
N ILE A 588 25.59 -17.98 -21.75
CA ILE A 588 25.16 -19.11 -20.90
C ILE A 588 24.12 -19.96 -21.63
N ALA A 589 23.12 -19.33 -22.26
CA ALA A 589 22.08 -20.03 -23.01
C ALA A 589 22.62 -20.81 -24.22
N ALA A 590 23.78 -20.42 -24.76
CA ALA A 590 24.49 -21.14 -25.82
C ALA A 590 25.37 -22.30 -25.29
N GLY A 591 25.42 -22.53 -23.97
CA GLY A 591 26.24 -23.58 -23.35
C GLY A 591 27.66 -23.14 -22.96
N GLY A 592 27.96 -21.83 -23.01
CA GLY A 592 29.21 -21.28 -22.51
C GLY A 592 29.35 -21.43 -21.00
N ARG A 593 30.60 -21.55 -20.52
CA ARG A 593 30.92 -21.59 -19.08
C ARG A 593 31.25 -20.21 -18.57
N ALA A 594 30.81 -19.88 -17.35
CA ALA A 594 31.23 -18.63 -16.69
C ALA A 594 32.74 -18.60 -16.51
N GLU A 595 33.37 -17.44 -16.64
CA GLU A 595 34.79 -17.24 -16.42
C GLU A 595 35.00 -16.23 -15.29
N LEU A 596 35.29 -16.69 -14.08
CA LEU A 596 35.30 -15.79 -12.91
C LEU A 596 36.49 -14.82 -12.87
N ARG A 597 37.50 -15.02 -13.73
CA ARG A 597 38.65 -14.10 -13.87
C ARG A 597 38.27 -12.83 -14.62
N SER A 598 37.53 -12.97 -15.72
CA SER A 598 37.06 -11.90 -16.60
C SER A 598 35.67 -11.40 -16.21
N CYS A 599 34.92 -12.20 -15.43
CA CYS A 599 33.52 -11.96 -15.11
C CYS A 599 32.66 -11.86 -16.38
N ASP A 600 32.93 -12.80 -17.29
CA ASP A 600 32.29 -12.98 -18.59
C ASP A 600 31.94 -14.47 -18.80
N VAL A 601 31.50 -14.83 -20.00
CA VAL A 601 31.19 -16.21 -20.40
C VAL A 601 32.10 -16.62 -21.54
N SER A 602 32.72 -17.80 -21.41
CA SER A 602 33.51 -18.42 -22.47
C SER A 602 32.62 -18.72 -23.69
N SER A 603 33.08 -18.37 -24.90
CA SER A 603 32.43 -18.87 -26.10
C SER A 603 32.76 -20.35 -26.24
N THR A 604 31.74 -21.20 -26.43
CA THR A 604 31.96 -22.52 -27.01
C THR A 604 32.49 -22.29 -28.42
N ALA A 605 33.83 -22.31 -28.58
CA ALA A 605 34.41 -22.54 -29.89
C ALA A 605 33.74 -23.80 -30.41
N SER A 606 33.03 -23.67 -31.54
CA SER A 606 32.47 -24.77 -32.29
C SER A 606 33.58 -25.77 -32.58
N SER A 607 33.71 -26.80 -31.74
CA SER A 607 34.45 -28.00 -32.05
C SER A 607 33.60 -28.78 -33.05
N GLN A 608 33.77 -28.46 -34.34
CA GLN A 608 33.61 -29.44 -35.41
C GLN A 608 34.91 -30.20 -35.56
#